data_AF-A0A958BSH6-F1
#
_entry.id   AF-A0A958BSH6-F1
#
_cell.length_a   1.000
_cell.length_b   1.000
_cell.length_c   1.000
_cell.angle_alpha   90.00
_cell.angle_beta   90.00
_cell.angle_gamma   90.00
#
_symmetry.space_group_name_H-M   'P 1'
#
loop_
_entity.id
_entity.type
_entity.pdbx_description
1 polymer ?
#
loop_
_entity_poly.entity_id
_entity_poly.type
_entity_poly.pdbx_seq_one_letter_code
_entity_poly.pdbx_strand_id
1 'polypeptide(L)'
;MTLIPKPQEGEYAPYTIMYIGLLPDDGRVLAHLQDNLQTMLSFIRSFPAERLTYRWAEGEWTIKEILVHVSDDERIYAYRALRFARGDATELPGFEQD
;
A
#
# COMPACT_ATOMS: atom_id res chain seq x y z
N MET A 1 16.60 -1.00 -16.02
CA MET A 1 15.53 -1.02 -15.01
C MET A 1 14.64 -2.20 -15.34
N THR A 2 14.38 -3.11 -14.39
CA THR A 2 13.52 -4.28 -14.63
C THR A 2 12.08 -3.83 -14.84
N LEU A 3 11.43 -4.29 -15.91
CA LEU A 3 10.01 -4.06 -16.15
C LEU A 3 9.20 -5.16 -15.47
N ILE A 4 8.18 -4.75 -14.73
CA ILE A 4 7.21 -5.63 -14.08
C ILE A 4 5.82 -5.12 -14.48
N PRO A 5 5.05 -5.88 -15.29
CA PRO A 5 3.68 -5.53 -15.62
C PRO A 5 2.79 -5.60 -14.39
N LYS A 6 1.67 -4.88 -14.42
CA LYS A 6 0.62 -5.07 -13.42
C LYS A 6 -0.02 -6.46 -13.61
N PRO A 7 -0.55 -7.07 -12.55
CA PRO A 7 -1.13 -8.40 -12.66
C PRO A 7 -2.38 -8.38 -13.56
N GLN A 8 -2.68 -9.51 -14.17
CA GLN A 8 -3.84 -9.74 -15.03
C GLN A 8 -5.05 -10.19 -14.22
N GLU A 9 -6.24 -10.03 -14.79
CA GLU A 9 -7.47 -10.54 -14.17
C GLU A 9 -7.34 -12.05 -13.90
N GLY A 10 -7.68 -12.47 -12.69
CA GLY A 10 -7.50 -13.83 -12.20
C GLY A 10 -6.21 -14.07 -11.40
N GLU A 11 -5.24 -13.14 -11.43
CA GLU A 11 -4.03 -13.19 -10.59
C GLU A 11 -4.20 -12.50 -9.23
N TYR A 12 -5.33 -11.81 -9.04
CA TYR A 12 -5.69 -11.09 -7.82
C TYR A 12 -7.18 -11.26 -7.51
N ALA A 13 -7.57 -10.95 -6.28
CA ALA A 13 -8.97 -11.01 -5.86
C ALA A 13 -9.80 -9.94 -6.62
N PRO A 14 -10.96 -10.28 -7.21
CA PRO A 14 -11.68 -9.39 -8.13
C PRO A 14 -11.96 -7.97 -7.60
N TYR A 15 -12.19 -7.81 -6.29
CA TYR A 15 -12.47 -6.51 -5.68
C TYR A 15 -11.29 -5.53 -5.76
N THR A 16 -10.04 -6.00 -5.93
CA THR A 16 -8.85 -5.13 -6.02
C THR A 16 -8.68 -4.47 -7.38
N ILE A 17 -9.55 -4.78 -8.36
CA ILE A 17 -9.50 -4.19 -9.72
C ILE A 17 -9.53 -2.66 -9.68
N MET A 18 -10.26 -2.07 -8.73
CA MET A 18 -10.36 -0.62 -8.60
C MET A 18 -9.01 0.05 -8.30
N TYR A 19 -8.09 -0.65 -7.63
CA TYR A 19 -6.75 -0.16 -7.33
C TYR A 19 -5.78 -0.44 -8.48
N ILE A 20 -5.83 -1.66 -9.03
CA ILE A 20 -4.98 -2.07 -10.16
C ILE A 20 -5.30 -1.27 -11.44
N GLY A 21 -6.56 -0.84 -11.58
CA GLY A 21 -7.03 0.03 -12.64
C GLY A 21 -6.44 1.45 -12.61
N LEU A 22 -5.98 1.93 -11.44
CA LEU A 22 -5.34 3.25 -11.31
C LEU A 22 -3.94 3.28 -11.91
N LEU A 23 -3.31 2.11 -12.09
CA LEU A 23 -1.95 2.03 -12.59
C LEU A 23 -1.92 2.03 -14.13
N PRO A 24 -1.06 2.85 -14.76
CA PRO A 24 -0.77 2.75 -16.18
C PRO A 24 -0.30 1.35 -16.57
N ASP A 25 -0.65 0.92 -17.77
CA ASP A 25 -0.20 -0.37 -18.31
C ASP A 25 1.12 -0.20 -19.09
N ASP A 26 2.17 0.20 -18.37
CA ASP A 26 3.49 0.55 -18.94
C ASP A 26 4.63 -0.37 -18.48
N GLY A 27 4.33 -1.37 -17.65
CA GLY A 27 5.33 -2.29 -17.11
C GLY A 27 6.24 -1.68 -16.03
N ARG A 28 5.89 -0.52 -15.46
CA ARG A 28 6.76 0.21 -14.54
C ARG A 28 6.26 0.21 -13.10
N VAL A 29 5.60 -0.87 -12.65
CA VAL A 29 5.03 -1.00 -11.29
C VAL A 29 6.01 -0.55 -10.20
N LEU A 30 7.28 -0.96 -10.25
CA LEU A 30 8.28 -0.57 -9.25
C LEU A 30 8.60 0.93 -9.25
N ALA A 31 8.59 1.57 -10.42
CA ALA A 31 8.80 3.01 -10.51
C ALA A 31 7.60 3.76 -9.92
N HIS A 32 6.38 3.34 -10.25
CA HIS A 32 5.16 3.92 -9.69
C HIS A 32 5.09 3.77 -8.17
N LEU A 33 5.54 2.63 -7.61
CA LEU A 33 5.67 2.45 -6.16
C LEU A 33 6.63 3.48 -5.53
N GLN A 34 7.79 3.71 -6.15
CA GLN A 34 8.76 4.69 -5.68
C GLN A 34 8.23 6.13 -5.79
N ASP A 35 7.57 6.47 -6.89
CA ASP A 35 6.99 7.79 -7.12
C ASP A 35 5.81 8.06 -6.16
N ASN A 36 4.99 7.04 -5.86
CA ASN A 36 3.93 7.13 -4.87
C ASN A 36 4.47 7.43 -3.47
N LEU A 37 5.58 6.80 -3.07
CA LEU A 37 6.21 7.12 -1.78
C LEU A 37 6.60 8.60 -1.70
N GLN A 38 7.24 9.15 -2.73
CA GLN A 38 7.64 10.56 -2.74
C GLN A 38 6.43 11.50 -2.74
N THR A 39 5.39 11.16 -3.51
CA THR A 39 4.14 11.92 -3.59
C THR A 39 3.44 11.94 -2.23
N MET A 40 3.28 10.79 -1.60
CA MET A 40 2.64 10.65 -0.29
C MET A 40 3.42 11.41 0.80
N LEU A 41 4.75 11.24 0.86
CA LEU A 41 5.58 11.98 1.81
C LEU A 41 5.45 13.49 1.64
N SER A 42 5.44 13.98 0.39
CA SER A 42 5.27 15.41 0.11
C SER A 42 3.90 15.91 0.52
N PHE A 43 2.85 15.14 0.23
CA PHE A 43 1.47 15.46 0.62
C PHE A 43 1.31 15.53 2.14
N ILE A 44 1.75 14.51 2.87
CA ILE A 44 1.65 14.47 4.34
C ILE A 44 2.44 15.58 5.00
N ARG A 45 3.67 15.84 4.52
CA ARG A 45 4.53 16.91 5.06
C ARG A 45 4.00 18.32 4.76
N SER A 46 3.07 18.47 3.82
CA SER A 46 2.44 19.76 3.53
C SER A 46 1.44 20.21 4.59
N PHE A 47 0.96 19.30 5.45
CA PHE A 47 0.02 19.63 6.51
C PHE A 47 0.72 20.18 7.76
N PRO A 48 0.10 21.15 8.44
CA PRO A 48 0.55 21.55 9.77
C PRO A 48 0.32 20.41 10.78
N ALA A 49 1.17 20.35 11.82
CA ALA A 49 1.20 19.23 12.75
C ALA A 49 -0.14 18.96 13.44
N GLU A 50 -0.92 20.01 13.70
CA GLU A 50 -2.23 19.95 14.34
C GLU A 50 -3.25 19.24 13.47
N ARG A 51 -3.18 19.43 12.13
CA ARG A 51 -4.06 18.71 11.20
C ARG A 51 -3.76 17.22 11.15
N LEU A 52 -2.52 16.82 11.37
CA LEU A 52 -2.14 15.41 11.36
C LEU A 52 -2.79 14.62 12.53
N THR A 53 -3.08 15.31 13.63
CA THR A 53 -3.71 14.75 14.85
C THR A 53 -5.18 15.14 15.00
N TYR A 54 -5.74 15.92 14.07
CA TYR A 54 -7.12 16.38 14.17
C TYR A 54 -8.09 15.23 13.86
N ARG A 55 -9.09 15.08 14.72
CA ARG A 55 -10.19 14.13 14.58
C ARG A 55 -11.48 14.90 14.30
N TRP A 56 -12.11 14.64 13.16
CA TRP A 56 -13.24 15.44 12.69
C TRP A 56 -14.58 15.02 13.32
N ALA A 57 -14.71 13.77 13.73
CA ALA A 57 -15.83 13.27 14.55
C ALA A 57 -15.38 12.15 15.49
N GLU A 58 -16.16 11.89 16.53
CA GLU A 58 -15.89 10.80 17.47
C GLU A 58 -15.81 9.45 16.75
N GLY A 59 -14.81 8.63 17.08
CA GLY A 59 -14.57 7.33 16.44
C GLY A 59 -13.77 7.37 15.13
N GLU A 60 -13.72 8.51 14.44
CA GLU A 60 -13.06 8.64 13.13
C GLU A 60 -11.54 8.71 13.25
N TRP A 61 -10.78 8.11 12.33
CA TRP A 61 -9.32 8.15 12.39
C TRP A 61 -8.76 9.54 12.08
N THR A 62 -7.66 9.87 12.77
CA THR A 62 -6.76 10.97 12.42
C THR A 62 -5.87 10.57 11.24
N ILE A 63 -5.26 11.56 10.56
CA ILE A 63 -4.30 11.28 9.48
C ILE A 63 -3.13 10.43 10.00
N LYS A 64 -2.66 10.66 11.24
CA LYS A 64 -1.60 9.82 11.83
C LYS A 64 -2.02 8.38 12.05
N GLU A 65 -3.25 8.13 12.50
CA GLU A 65 -3.77 6.77 12.66
C GLU A 65 -3.89 6.06 11.31
N ILE A 66 -4.40 6.75 10.28
CA ILE A 66 -4.43 6.23 8.90
C ILE A 66 -3.01 5.85 8.44
N LEU A 67 -2.01 6.69 8.70
CA LEU A 67 -0.62 6.40 8.32
C LEU A 67 -0.02 5.21 9.06
N VAL A 68 -0.39 5.00 10.33
CA VAL A 68 0.01 3.81 11.10
C VAL A 68 -0.61 2.57 10.49
N HIS A 69 -1.90 2.61 10.18
CA HIS A 69 -2.59 1.50 9.54
C HIS A 69 -1.95 1.10 8.20
N VAL A 70 -1.72 2.06 7.29
CA VAL A 70 -1.02 1.81 6.01
C VAL A 70 0.40 1.25 6.25
N SER A 71 1.09 1.75 7.27
CA SER A 71 2.42 1.27 7.67
C SER A 71 2.44 -0.18 8.13
N ASP A 72 1.40 -0.64 8.81
CA ASP A 72 1.30 -2.03 9.28
C ASP A 72 1.07 -2.98 8.10
N ASP A 73 0.20 -2.60 7.16
CA ASP A 73 -0.02 -3.31 5.91
C ASP A 73 1.27 -3.45 5.08
N GLU A 74 2.00 -2.35 4.87
CA GLU A 74 3.27 -2.36 4.14
C GLU A 74 4.28 -3.33 4.76
N ARG A 75 4.35 -3.42 6.10
CA ARG A 75 5.24 -4.35 6.80
C ARG A 75 4.83 -5.80 6.55
N ILE A 76 3.54 -6.09 6.59
CA ILE A 76 3.01 -7.42 6.28
C ILE A 76 3.34 -7.81 4.84
N TYR A 77 3.09 -6.92 3.87
CA TYR A 77 3.40 -7.19 2.46
C TYR A 77 4.90 -7.33 2.19
N ALA A 78 5.74 -6.51 2.83
CA ALA A 78 7.20 -6.63 2.73
C ALA A 78 7.70 -7.97 3.27
N TYR A 79 7.16 -8.41 4.41
CA TYR A 79 7.46 -9.73 4.98
C TYR A 79 7.03 -10.87 4.03
N ARG A 80 5.82 -10.80 3.47
CA ARG A 80 5.32 -11.79 2.50
C ARG A 80 6.17 -11.83 1.23
N ALA A 81 6.58 -10.67 0.71
CA ALA A 81 7.49 -10.59 -0.44
C ALA A 81 8.83 -11.28 -0.16
N LEU A 82 9.41 -11.08 1.03
CA LEU A 82 10.63 -11.78 1.45
C LEU A 82 10.45 -13.30 1.50
N ARG A 83 9.32 -13.77 2.03
CA ARG A 83 8.98 -15.19 2.09
C ARG A 83 8.89 -15.82 0.70
N PHE A 84 8.20 -15.17 -0.23
CA PHE A 84 8.12 -15.61 -1.62
C PHE A 84 9.49 -15.62 -2.30
N ALA A 85 10.30 -14.58 -2.10
CA ALA A 85 11.66 -14.51 -2.65
C ALA A 85 12.58 -15.64 -2.16
N ARG A 86 12.27 -16.25 -1.00
CA ARG A 86 13.01 -17.38 -0.43
C ARG A 86 12.39 -18.75 -0.76
N GLY A 87 11.29 -18.79 -1.52
CA GLY A 87 10.58 -20.03 -1.81
C GLY A 87 9.96 -20.69 -0.58
N ASP A 88 9.62 -19.90 0.46
CA ASP A 88 8.92 -20.42 1.64
C ASP A 88 7.47 -20.77 1.28
N ALA A 89 7.16 -22.06 1.26
CA ALA A 89 5.84 -22.59 0.90
C ALA A 89 4.86 -22.67 2.08
N THR A 90 5.25 -22.22 3.27
CA THR A 90 4.36 -22.23 4.44
C THR A 90 3.20 -21.25 4.23
N GLU A 91 1.97 -21.73 4.43
CA GLU A 91 0.75 -20.92 4.30
C GLU A 91 0.85 -19.63 5.12
N LEU A 92 0.45 -18.52 4.50
CA LEU A 92 0.46 -17.20 5.12
C LEU A 92 -0.90 -16.96 5.78
N PRO A 93 -0.95 -16.67 7.09
CA PRO A 93 -2.21 -16.34 7.72
C PRO A 93 -2.79 -15.05 7.12
N GLY A 94 -4.11 -14.97 7.10
CA GLY A 94 -4.81 -13.69 6.92
C GLY A 94 -4.47 -12.72 8.04
N PHE A 95 -4.80 -11.45 7.86
CA PHE A 95 -4.71 -10.43 8.90
C PHE A 95 -5.97 -9.56 8.85
N GLU A 96 -6.22 -8.88 9.96
CA GLU A 96 -7.32 -7.93 10.10
C GLU A 96 -6.85 -6.61 9.44
N GLN A 97 -7.61 -6.13 8.45
CA GLN A 97 -7.22 -5.02 7.57
C GLN A 97 -8.19 -3.83 7.65
N ASP A 98 -9.22 -3.88 8.51
CA ASP A 98 -10.31 -2.90 8.59
C ASP A 98 -10.36 -2.15 9.94
#